data_AF-A0A9X2BCB4-F1
#
_entry.id   AF-A0A9X2BCB4-F1
#
_cell.length_a   1.000
_cell.length_b   1.000
_cell.length_c   1.000
_cell.angle_alpha   90.00
_cell.angle_beta   90.00
_cell.angle_gamma   90.00
#
_symmetry.space_group_name_H-M   'P 1'
#
loop_
_entity.id
_entity.type
_entity.pdbx_description
1 polymer ?
#
loop_
_entity_poly.entity_id
_entity_poly.type
_entity_poly.pdbx_seq_one_letter_code
_entity_poly.pdbx_strand_id
1 'polypeptide(L)'
;MGELKKIAYNCKKATLLIEKKQITLLTLREKLELKIHLAGCSVCRTFEKQSIMINELVKKLFDEANQKELHLDNDYKTALQQEIETRLNN
;
A
#
# COMPACT_ATOMS: atom_id res chain seq x y z
N MET A 1 -5.11 34.79 -12.12
CA MET A 1 -5.00 33.43 -12.71
C MET A 1 -5.95 32.50 -11.96
N GLY A 2 -6.90 31.85 -12.62
CA GLY A 2 -7.94 31.04 -11.95
C GLY A 2 -7.40 29.78 -11.26
N GLU A 3 -8.02 29.37 -10.15
CA GLU A 3 -7.64 28.19 -9.35
C GLU A 3 -7.54 26.90 -10.18
N LEU A 4 -8.43 26.71 -11.16
CA LEU A 4 -8.39 25.58 -12.09
C LEU A 4 -7.07 25.49 -12.87
N LYS A 5 -6.50 26.63 -13.28
CA LYS A 5 -5.21 26.68 -13.98
C LYS A 5 -4.07 26.24 -13.06
N LYS A 6 -4.12 26.61 -11.77
CA LYS A 6 -3.12 26.18 -10.78
C LYS A 6 -3.16 24.67 -10.56
N ILE A 7 -4.34 24.06 -10.62
CA ILE A 7 -4.51 22.60 -10.49
C ILE A 7 -4.02 21.89 -11.77
N ALA A 8 -4.47 22.34 -12.93
CA ALA A 8 -4.18 21.70 -14.22
C ALA A 8 -2.68 21.65 -14.55
N TYR A 9 -1.90 22.67 -14.16
CA TYR A 9 -0.48 22.80 -14.52
C TYR A 9 0.48 22.59 -13.34
N ASN A 10 0.11 21.79 -12.34
CA ASN A 10 0.95 21.53 -11.17
C ASN A 10 1.25 20.04 -10.97
N CYS A 11 2.21 19.53 -11.77
CA CYS A 11 2.67 18.14 -11.68
C CYS A 11 3.24 17.78 -10.29
N LYS A 12 3.84 18.75 -9.58
CA LYS A 12 4.38 18.53 -8.23
C LYS A 12 3.27 18.15 -7.24
N LYS A 13 2.14 18.87 -7.27
CA LYS A 13 0.99 18.54 -6.43
C LYS A 13 0.31 17.25 -6.90
N ALA A 14 0.23 17.01 -8.21
CA ALA A 14 -0.37 15.79 -8.74
C ALA A 14 0.40 14.53 -8.31
N THR A 15 1.71 14.50 -8.48
CA THR A 15 2.58 13.39 -8.03
C THR A 15 2.49 13.16 -6.52
N LEU A 16 2.46 14.22 -5.71
CA LEU A 16 2.20 14.11 -4.27
C LEU A 16 0.86 13.43 -3.97
N LEU A 17 -0.23 13.82 -4.64
CA LEU A 17 -1.55 13.22 -4.43
C LEU A 17 -1.64 11.78 -4.94
N ILE A 18 -0.89 11.44 -6.00
CA ILE A 18 -0.76 10.08 -6.53
C ILE A 18 -0.09 9.16 -5.50
N GLU A 19 1.00 9.58 -4.87
CA GLU A 19 1.65 8.79 -3.82
C GLU A 19 0.79 8.73 -2.55
N LYS A 20 0.22 9.87 -2.14
CA LYS A 20 -0.65 9.94 -0.95
C LYS A 20 -1.80 8.94 -1.05
N LYS A 21 -2.44 8.80 -2.22
CA LYS A 21 -3.57 7.87 -2.39
C LYS A 21 -3.20 6.38 -2.31
N GLN A 22 -1.91 6.04 -2.43
CA GLN A 22 -1.43 4.65 -2.25
C GLN A 22 -1.24 4.30 -0.77
N ILE A 23 -1.04 5.30 0.09
CA ILE A 23 -0.75 5.13 1.52
C ILE A 23 -1.98 5.42 2.38
N THR A 24 -2.81 6.38 1.97
CA THR A 24 -3.97 6.85 2.73
C THR A 24 -5.07 7.40 1.83
N LEU A 25 -6.25 7.67 2.40
CA LEU A 25 -7.36 8.25 1.66
C LEU A 25 -7.10 9.73 1.34
N LEU A 26 -7.41 10.11 0.10
CA LEU A 26 -7.52 11.51 -0.28
C LEU A 26 -8.82 12.13 0.23
N THR A 27 -8.78 13.40 0.60
CA THR A 27 -9.99 14.21 0.82
C THR A 27 -10.76 14.39 -0.49
N LEU A 28 -12.05 14.76 -0.41
CA LEU A 28 -12.87 15.00 -1.61
C LEU A 28 -12.28 16.08 -2.53
N ARG A 29 -11.74 17.14 -1.93
CA ARG A 29 -11.05 18.21 -2.66
C ARG A 29 -9.82 17.68 -3.40
N GLU A 30 -8.97 16.92 -2.72
CA GLU A 30 -7.77 16.34 -3.33
C GLU A 30 -8.11 15.37 -4.47
N LYS A 31 -9.16 14.56 -4.33
CA LYS A 31 -9.65 13.69 -5.40
C LYS A 31 -10.05 14.48 -6.64
N LEU A 32 -10.79 15.58 -6.45
CA LEU A 32 -11.19 16.45 -7.55
C LEU A 32 -9.98 17.13 -8.21
N GLU A 33 -9.06 17.66 -7.42
CA GLU A 33 -7.83 18.30 -7.91
C GLU A 33 -7.00 17.33 -8.74
N LEU A 34 -6.79 16.11 -8.23
CA LEU A 34 -6.05 15.08 -8.95
C LEU A 34 -6.76 14.67 -10.24
N LYS A 35 -8.09 14.50 -10.22
CA LYS A 35 -8.88 14.18 -11.42
C LYS A 35 -8.77 15.24 -12.51
N ILE A 36 -8.83 16.51 -12.14
CA ILE A 36 -8.65 17.63 -13.07
C ILE A 36 -7.27 17.58 -13.71
N HIS A 37 -6.21 17.38 -12.91
CA HIS A 37 -4.85 17.31 -13.45
C HIS A 37 -4.66 16.11 -14.39
N LEU A 38 -5.11 14.92 -13.98
CA LEU A 38 -4.95 13.69 -14.76
C LEU A 38 -5.76 13.69 -16.06
N ALA A 39 -6.81 14.51 -16.18
CA ALA A 39 -7.50 14.71 -17.46
C ALA A 39 -6.57 15.33 -18.53
N GLY A 40 -5.69 16.24 -18.13
CA GLY A 40 -4.83 17.01 -19.06
C GLY A 40 -3.38 16.52 -19.19
N CYS A 41 -2.84 15.81 -18.18
CA CYS A 41 -1.42 15.48 -18.14
C CYS A 41 -1.15 13.98 -18.36
N SER A 42 -0.69 13.62 -19.56
CA SER A 42 -0.31 12.22 -19.89
C SER A 42 0.85 11.70 -19.06
N VAL A 43 1.84 12.54 -18.76
CA VAL A 43 3.01 12.18 -17.96
C VAL A 43 2.61 11.75 -16.56
N CYS A 44 1.70 12.50 -15.90
CA CYS A 44 1.23 12.11 -14.57
C CYS A 44 0.35 10.86 -14.58
N ARG A 45 -0.38 10.57 -15.67
CA ARG A 45 -1.08 9.27 -15.82
C ARG A 45 -0.11 8.10 -15.95
N THR A 46 1.00 8.28 -16.68
CA THR A 46 2.05 7.26 -16.78
C THR A 46 2.75 7.07 -15.43
N PHE A 47 3.11 8.17 -14.76
CA PHE A 47 3.69 8.15 -13.43
C PHE A 47 2.80 7.40 -12.43
N GLU A 48 1.48 7.66 -12.45
CA GLU A 48 0.52 6.95 -11.58
C GLU A 48 0.55 5.43 -11.78
N LYS A 49 0.55 4.95 -13.03
CA LYS A 49 0.64 3.53 -13.33
C LYS A 49 1.96 2.92 -12.86
N GLN A 50 3.07 3.63 -13.09
CA GLN A 50 4.41 3.19 -12.67
C GLN A 50 4.53 3.13 -11.15
N SER A 51 4.03 4.15 -10.44
CA SER A 51 4.02 4.21 -8.98
C SER A 51 3.25 3.04 -8.38
N ILE A 52 2.04 2.74 -8.90
CA ILE A 52 1.25 1.57 -8.47
C ILE A 52 2.05 0.28 -8.65
N MET A 53 2.62 0.08 -9.84
CA MET A 53 3.41 -1.12 -10.15
C MET A 53 4.62 -1.28 -9.22
N ILE A 54 5.37 -0.20 -8.98
CA ILE A 54 6.53 -0.21 -8.08
C ILE A 54 6.10 -0.56 -6.66
N ASN A 55 5.04 0.09 -6.15
CA ASN A 55 4.53 -0.16 -4.80
C ASN A 55 4.07 -1.61 -4.62
N GLU A 56 3.41 -2.19 -5.62
CA GLU A 56 3.01 -3.61 -5.61
C GLU A 56 4.22 -4.54 -5.61
N LEU A 57 5.23 -4.26 -6.43
CA LEU A 57 6.46 -5.07 -6.48
C LEU A 57 7.21 -5.02 -5.15
N VAL A 58 7.37 -3.81 -4.58
CA VAL A 58 8.02 -3.63 -3.28
C VAL A 58 7.26 -4.38 -2.20
N LYS A 59 5.92 -4.30 -2.19
CA LYS A 59 5.10 -5.05 -1.23
C LYS A 59 5.34 -6.56 -1.35
N LYS A 60 5.37 -7.12 -2.56
CA LYS A 60 5.66 -8.53 -2.79
C LYS A 60 7.04 -8.94 -2.27
N LEU A 61 8.08 -8.13 -2.51
CA LEU A 61 9.41 -8.40 -1.99
C LEU A 61 9.43 -8.47 -0.46
N PHE A 62 8.68 -7.59 0.22
CA PHE A 62 8.54 -7.65 1.67
C PHE A 62 7.67 -8.81 2.14
N ASP A 63 6.60 -9.16 1.44
CA ASP A 63 5.76 -10.31 1.77
C ASP A 63 6.55 -11.62 1.63
N GLU A 64 7.36 -11.76 0.57
CA GLU A 64 8.29 -12.88 0.35
C GLU A 64 9.39 -12.94 1.41
N ALA A 65 10.01 -11.80 1.75
CA ALA A 65 11.03 -11.73 2.81
C ALA A 65 10.45 -11.99 4.21
N ASN A 66 9.17 -11.64 4.42
CA ASN A 66 8.42 -11.92 5.65
C ASN A 66 7.78 -13.31 5.66
N GLN A 67 7.92 -14.11 4.60
CA GLN A 67 7.72 -15.57 4.67
C GLN A 67 8.87 -16.25 5.44
N LYS A 68 9.27 -15.67 6.58
CA LYS A 68 9.67 -16.51 7.70
C LYS A 68 8.45 -17.37 7.99
N GLU A 69 8.55 -18.63 7.65
CA GLU A 69 7.75 -19.71 8.21
C GLU A 69 7.42 -19.35 9.68
N LEU A 70 6.19 -18.87 9.90
CA LEU A 70 5.68 -18.49 11.22
C LEU A 70 5.50 -19.79 12.00
N HIS A 71 6.61 -20.33 12.48
CA HIS A 71 6.64 -21.55 13.24
C HIS A 71 6.55 -21.18 14.70
N LEU A 72 5.66 -21.87 15.42
CA LEU A 72 5.75 -21.93 16.88
C LEU A 72 7.16 -22.40 17.23
N ASP A 73 7.74 -21.79 18.26
CA ASP A 73 9.01 -22.27 18.78
C ASP A 73 8.83 -23.71 19.31
N ASN A 74 9.94 -24.44 19.37
CA ASN A 74 9.89 -25.86 19.72
C ASN A 74 9.39 -26.07 21.16
N ASP A 75 9.71 -25.18 22.09
CA ASP A 75 9.30 -25.32 23.50
C ASP A 75 7.78 -25.16 23.62
N TYR A 76 7.20 -24.21 22.89
CA TYR A 76 5.75 -24.03 22.84
C TYR A 76 5.04 -25.22 22.17
N LYS A 77 5.61 -25.78 21.09
CA LYS A 77 5.08 -27.02 20.48
C LYS A 77 5.10 -28.19 21.46
N THR A 78 6.18 -28.36 22.21
CA THR A 78 6.32 -29.41 23.23
C THR A 78 5.30 -29.23 24.36
N ALA A 79 5.11 -28.00 24.85
CA ALA A 79 4.11 -27.71 25.89
C ALA A 79 2.68 -28.03 25.42
N LEU A 80 2.34 -27.68 24.18
CA LEU A 80 1.04 -28.03 23.57
C LEU A 80 0.82 -29.53 23.48
N GLN A 81 1.85 -30.27 23.05
CA GLN A 81 1.81 -31.73 22.94
C GLN A 81 1.51 -32.37 24.31
N GLN A 82 2.19 -31.90 25.37
CA GLN A 82 2.00 -32.40 26.73
C GLN A 82 0.58 -32.14 27.26
N GLU A 83 0.01 -30.96 26.98
CA GLU A 83 -1.36 -30.63 27.38
C GLU A 83 -2.38 -31.55 26.68
N ILE A 84 -2.19 -31.81 25.38
CA ILE A 84 -3.06 -32.73 24.61
C ILE A 84 -3.00 -34.14 25.21
N GLU A 85 -1.81 -34.67 25.45
CA GLU A 85 -1.63 -36.01 26.05
C GLU A 85 -2.24 -36.09 27.44
N THR A 86 -2.10 -35.04 28.26
CA THR A 86 -2.70 -34.96 29.60
C THR A 86 -4.22 -35.03 29.55
N ARG A 87 -4.86 -34.43 28.54
CA ARG A 87 -6.32 -34.45 28.38
C ARG A 87 -6.87 -35.71 27.74
N LEU A 88 -6.07 -36.41 26.95
CA LEU A 88 -6.46 -37.69 26.34
C LEU A 88 -6.32 -38.88 27.30
N ASN A 89 -5.42 -38.78 28.29
CA ASN A 89 -5.19 -39.82 29.30
C ASN A 89 -6.02 -39.63 30.59
N ASN A 90 -6.90 -38.62 30.63
CA ASN A 90 -7.92 -38.40 31.67
C ASN A 90 -9.31 -38.69 31.11
#